data_AF-A0A4D4M716-F1
#
_entry.id   AF-A0A4D4M716-F1
#
_cell.length_a   1.000
_cell.length_b   1.000
_cell.length_c   1.000
_cell.angle_alpha   90.00
_cell.angle_beta   90.00
_cell.angle_gamma   90.00
#
_symmetry.space_group_name_H-M   'P 1'
#
loop_
_entity.id
_entity.type
_entity.pdbx_description
1 polymer ?
#
loop_
_entity_poly.entity_id
_entity_poly.type
_entity_poly.pdbx_seq_one_letter_code
_entity_poly.pdbx_strand_id
1 'polypeptide(L)'
;MNTLTGAWDWLTDPANWAGADGIWHRLVQHLVLTVVCLVISCLIALPVALVLGHLGKGGALAVNISNVGRAVPTFAVLVLLLLTPLGKWGRGRRWSPWSCSPCRRCSPTRTSGCGRSTAVWCGPPAAWA
;
A
#
# COMPACT_ATOMS: atom_id res chain seq x y z
N MET A 1 -12.37 18.05 -18.65
CA MET A 1 -11.37 18.26 -17.59
C MET A 1 -10.19 17.35 -17.88
N ASN A 2 -9.07 17.93 -18.32
CA ASN A 2 -7.88 17.18 -18.70
C ASN A 2 -7.13 16.84 -17.40
N THR A 3 -6.85 15.56 -17.14
CA THR A 3 -6.18 15.13 -15.89
C THR A 3 -4.81 15.79 -15.71
N LEU A 4 -4.15 16.09 -16.83
CA LEU A 4 -2.88 16.82 -16.89
C LEU A 4 -2.99 18.25 -16.34
N THR A 5 -4.02 19.00 -16.70
CA THR A 5 -4.21 20.37 -16.16
C THR A 5 -4.60 20.33 -14.69
N GLY A 6 -5.46 19.38 -14.27
CA GLY A 6 -5.81 19.23 -12.85
C GLY A 6 -4.61 18.85 -11.97
N ALA A 7 -3.69 18.02 -12.47
CA ALA A 7 -2.46 17.70 -11.76
C ALA A 7 -1.50 18.90 -11.67
N TRP A 8 -1.43 19.72 -12.73
CA TRP A 8 -0.61 20.93 -12.76
C TRP A 8 -1.12 21.99 -11.78
N ASP A 9 -2.42 22.21 -11.72
CA ASP A 9 -3.04 23.14 -10.76
C ASP A 9 -2.83 22.67 -9.31
N TRP A 10 -2.95 21.35 -9.05
CA TRP A 10 -2.67 20.78 -7.72
C TRP A 10 -1.20 20.94 -7.29
N LEU A 11 -0.26 20.73 -8.22
CA LEU A 11 1.18 20.89 -7.97
C LEU A 11 1.59 22.36 -7.78
N THR A 12 0.88 23.31 -8.37
CA THR A 12 1.21 24.74 -8.25
C THR A 12 0.55 25.41 -7.05
N ASP A 13 -0.42 24.76 -6.43
CA ASP A 13 -1.08 25.24 -5.22
C ASP A 13 -0.19 25.08 -3.97
N PRO A 14 0.28 26.19 -3.35
CA PRO A 14 1.17 26.16 -2.19
C PRO A 14 0.54 25.49 -0.95
N ALA A 15 -0.79 25.37 -0.88
CA ALA A 15 -1.48 24.68 0.21
C ALA A 15 -1.17 23.16 0.26
N ASN A 16 -0.80 22.54 -0.86
CA ASN A 16 -0.44 21.11 -0.90
C ASN A 16 1.03 20.85 -0.47
N TRP A 17 1.88 21.88 -0.51
CA TRP A 17 3.29 21.75 -0.16
C TRP A 17 3.56 21.94 1.33
N ALA A 18 2.85 22.87 1.97
CA ALA A 18 3.02 23.20 3.38
C ALA A 18 1.92 22.58 4.25
N GLY A 19 2.29 21.93 5.35
CA GLY A 19 1.35 21.32 6.29
C GLY A 19 1.88 20.01 6.87
N ALA A 20 1.21 19.50 7.91
CA ALA A 20 1.57 18.25 8.57
C ALA A 20 1.50 17.03 7.62
N ASP A 21 0.61 17.09 6.62
CA ASP A 21 0.46 16.08 5.56
C ASP A 21 0.96 16.55 4.20
N GLY A 22 1.70 17.67 4.17
CA GLY A 22 2.21 18.26 2.93
C GLY A 22 3.28 17.40 2.24
N ILE A 23 3.49 17.68 0.96
CA ILE A 23 4.43 16.95 0.09
C ILE A 23 5.84 16.92 0.69
N TRP A 24 6.31 18.04 1.25
CA TRP A 24 7.63 18.11 1.89
C TRP A 24 7.77 17.16 3.07
N HIS A 25 6.74 17.06 3.91
CA HIS A 25 6.77 16.20 5.08
C HIS A 25 6.87 14.72 4.68
N ARG A 26 6.07 14.31 3.70
CA ARG A 26 6.10 12.94 3.15
C ARG A 26 7.42 12.62 2.45
N LEU A 27 7.97 13.57 1.71
CA LEU A 27 9.27 13.43 1.05
C LEU A 27 10.39 13.24 2.08
N VAL A 28 10.40 14.04 3.15
CA VAL A 28 11.37 13.91 4.23
C VAL A 28 11.24 12.57 4.93
N GLN A 29 10.02 12.13 5.26
CA GLN A 29 9.80 10.79 5.84
C GLN A 29 10.39 9.69 4.96
N HIS A 30 10.16 9.76 3.65
CA HIS A 30 10.69 8.79 2.71
C HIS A 30 12.22 8.85 2.62
N LEU A 31 12.80 10.05 2.56
CA LEU A 31 14.25 10.25 2.57
C LEU A 31 14.92 9.71 3.84
N VAL A 32 14.32 9.96 5.00
CA VAL A 32 14.84 9.44 6.27
C VAL A 32 14.83 7.91 6.25
N LEU A 33 13.73 7.29 5.81
CA LEU A 33 13.63 5.83 5.69
C LEU A 33 14.67 5.25 4.71
N THR A 34 14.84 5.85 3.54
CA THR A 34 15.81 5.37 2.54
C THR A 34 17.25 5.51 3.01
N VAL A 35 17.60 6.67 3.60
CA VAL A 35 18.95 6.91 4.12
C VAL A 35 19.29 5.97 5.27
N VAL A 36 18.37 5.75 6.21
CA VAL A 36 18.59 4.80 7.32
C VAL A 36 18.82 3.39 6.79
N CYS A 37 17.97 2.91 5.87
CA CYS A 37 18.15 1.60 5.24
C CYS A 37 19.49 1.50 4.48
N LEU A 38 19.90 2.56 3.78
CA LEU A 38 21.15 2.60 3.02
C LEU A 38 22.36 2.54 3.94
N VAL A 39 22.35 3.31 5.04
CA VAL A 39 23.42 3.33 6.03
C VAL A 39 23.58 1.96 6.66
N ILE A 40 22.49 1.33 7.13
CA ILE A 40 22.53 -0.02 7.69
C ILE A 40 23.07 -1.02 6.66
N SER A 41 22.60 -0.90 5.41
CA SER A 41 23.05 -1.77 4.32
C SER A 41 24.55 -1.59 4.05
N CYS A 42 25.08 -0.36 4.02
CA CYS A 42 26.51 -0.11 3.86
C CYS A 42 27.32 -0.66 5.04
N LEU A 43 26.84 -0.49 6.27
CA LEU A 43 27.50 -0.99 7.48
C LEU A 43 27.67 -2.51 7.47
N ILE A 44 26.77 -3.25 6.82
CA ILE A 44 26.84 -4.71 6.72
C ILE A 44 27.52 -5.15 5.42
N ALA A 45 27.20 -4.51 4.29
CA ALA A 45 27.69 -4.91 2.98
C ALA A 45 29.17 -4.58 2.80
N LEU A 46 29.65 -3.43 3.29
CA LEU A 46 31.05 -3.04 3.16
C LEU A 46 32.03 -3.99 3.87
N PRO A 47 31.84 -4.37 5.15
CA PRO A 47 32.75 -5.32 5.80
C PRO A 47 32.71 -6.69 5.12
N VAL A 48 31.53 -7.17 4.73
CA VAL A 48 31.38 -8.43 4.00
C VAL A 48 32.09 -8.37 2.65
N ALA A 49 31.95 -7.27 1.91
CA ALA A 49 32.59 -7.06 0.62
C ALA A 49 34.12 -6.97 0.73
N LEU A 50 34.64 -6.29 1.76
CA LEU A 50 36.08 -6.18 1.99
C LEU A 50 36.71 -7.52 2.36
N VAL A 51 36.07 -8.31 3.23
CA VAL A 51 36.55 -9.65 3.60
C VAL A 51 36.53 -10.57 2.38
N LEU A 52 35.44 -10.61 1.61
CA LEU A 52 35.32 -11.43 0.40
C LEU A 52 36.26 -10.97 -0.73
N GLY A 53 36.52 -9.67 -0.82
CA GLY A 53 37.46 -9.07 -1.75
C GLY A 53 38.90 -9.47 -1.42
N HIS A 54 39.25 -9.54 -0.14
CA HIS A 54 40.59 -9.95 0.29
C HIS A 54 40.91 -11.42 -0.02
N LEU A 55 39.89 -12.29 -0.08
CA LEU A 55 40.01 -13.69 -0.48
C LEU A 55 39.96 -13.91 -2.01
N GLY A 56 39.73 -12.86 -2.80
CA GLY A 56 39.72 -12.91 -4.26
C GLY A 56 38.65 -13.79 -4.91
N LYS A 57 37.70 -14.35 -4.14
CA LYS A 57 36.78 -15.42 -4.61
C LYS A 57 35.29 -15.18 -4.31
N GLY A 58 34.90 -13.96 -3.93
CA GLY A 58 33.51 -13.61 -3.60
C GLY A 58 32.67 -12.95 -4.71
N GLY A 59 33.29 -12.49 -5.80
CA GLY A 59 32.62 -11.68 -6.83
C GLY A 59 31.45 -12.40 -7.50
N ALA A 60 31.63 -13.65 -7.92
CA ALA A 60 30.57 -14.42 -8.57
C ALA A 60 29.38 -14.73 -7.64
N LEU A 61 29.64 -14.96 -6.35
CA LEU A 61 28.58 -15.24 -5.36
C LEU A 61 27.76 -13.98 -5.06
N ALA A 62 28.44 -12.84 -4.88
CA ALA A 62 27.81 -11.54 -4.66
C ALA A 62 26.95 -11.11 -5.86
N VAL A 63 27.42 -11.33 -7.08
CA VAL A 63 26.69 -11.01 -8.32
C VAL A 63 25.47 -11.91 -8.48
N ASN A 64 25.59 -13.22 -8.28
CA ASN A 64 24.45 -14.12 -8.40
C ASN A 64 23.35 -13.82 -7.36
N ILE A 65 23.72 -13.57 -6.10
CA ILE A 65 22.76 -13.19 -5.06
C ILE A 65 22.07 -11.86 -5.40
N SER A 66 22.83 -10.88 -5.87
CA SER A 66 22.27 -9.58 -6.29
C SER A 66 21.35 -9.71 -7.50
N ASN A 67 21.70 -10.56 -8.47
CA ASN A 67 20.88 -10.82 -9.64
C ASN A 67 19.56 -11.50 -9.25
N VAL A 68 19.60 -12.49 -8.34
CA VAL A 68 18.40 -13.12 -7.78
C VAL A 68 17.56 -12.09 -7.02
N GLY A 69 18.15 -11.28 -6.14
CA GLY A 69 17.42 -10.28 -5.37
C GLY A 69 16.77 -9.19 -6.23
N ARG A 70 17.38 -8.82 -7.37
CA ARG A 70 16.77 -7.91 -8.36
C ARG A 70 15.73 -8.61 -9.24
N ALA A 71 15.96 -9.88 -9.56
CA ALA A 71 15.03 -10.68 -10.36
C ALA A 71 13.78 -11.04 -9.56
N VAL A 72 13.90 -11.20 -8.23
CA VAL A 72 12.78 -11.37 -7.31
C VAL A 72 12.07 -10.02 -7.19
N PRO A 73 10.91 -9.85 -7.84
CA PRO A 73 10.17 -8.60 -7.77
C PRO A 73 9.58 -8.47 -6.37
N THR A 74 9.45 -7.25 -5.85
CA THR A 74 8.74 -6.96 -4.59
C THR A 74 7.34 -7.56 -4.57
N PHE A 75 6.67 -7.61 -5.73
CA PHE A 75 5.37 -8.27 -5.89
C PHE A 75 5.40 -9.75 -5.48
N ALA A 76 6.43 -10.50 -5.88
CA ALA A 76 6.55 -11.92 -5.53
C ALA A 76 6.72 -12.11 -4.01
N VAL A 77 7.50 -11.23 -3.36
CA VAL A 77 7.68 -11.25 -1.90
C VAL A 77 6.36 -10.94 -1.18
N LEU A 78 5.61 -9.93 -1.64
CA LEU A 78 4.30 -9.59 -1.06
C LEU A 78 3.30 -10.75 -1.19
N VAL A 79 3.25 -11.42 -2.34
CA VAL A 79 2.40 -12.60 -2.57
C VAL A 79 2.82 -13.77 -1.68
N LEU A 80 4.12 -14.03 -1.56
CA LEU A 80 4.64 -15.10 -0.72
C LEU A 80 4.27 -14.86 0.74
N LEU A 81 4.45 -13.63 1.26
CA LEU A 81 4.06 -13.26 2.62
C LEU A 81 2.56 -13.41 2.88
N LEU A 82 1.72 -13.12 1.88
CA LEU A 82 0.27 -13.29 1.94
C LEU A 82 -0.16 -14.77 1.93
N LEU A 83 0.58 -15.64 1.23
CA LEU A 83 0.28 -17.08 1.14
C LEU A 83 0.82 -17.87 2.35
N THR A 84 1.91 -17.37 2.95
CA THR A 84 2.54 -17.86 4.20
C THR A 84 1.58 -17.67 5.39
N PRO A 85 1.69 -18.41 6.53
CA PRO A 85 0.84 -18.27 7.72
C PRO A 85 0.60 -16.84 8.24
N LEU A 86 1.44 -15.87 7.89
CA LEU A 86 1.23 -14.44 8.16
C LEU A 86 -0.05 -13.88 7.48
N GLY A 87 -0.41 -14.33 6.28
CA GLY A 87 -1.68 -13.94 5.65
C GLY A 87 -2.93 -14.57 6.26
N LYS A 88 -2.78 -15.62 7.09
CA LYS A 88 -3.91 -16.19 7.85
C LYS A 88 -4.37 -15.23 8.96
N TRP A 89 -3.46 -14.44 9.53
CA TRP A 89 -3.78 -13.37 10.48
C TRP A 89 -4.53 -12.20 9.83
N GLY A 90 -4.37 -11.98 8.51
CA GLY A 90 -5.12 -10.98 7.74
C GLY A 90 -6.55 -11.40 7.39
N ARG A 91 -6.88 -12.70 7.42
CA ARG A 91 -8.23 -13.23 7.14
C ARG A 91 -9.12 -13.34 8.40
N GLY A 92 -8.59 -13.03 9.57
CA GLY A 92 -9.29 -13.13 10.86
C GLY A 92 -10.27 -11.99 11.19
N ARG A 93 -10.33 -10.94 10.37
CA ARG A 93 -11.45 -10.00 10.40
C ARG A 93 -12.11 -10.00 9.03
N ARG A 94 -13.18 -10.79 8.92
CA ARG A 94 -14.27 -10.49 7.99
C ARG A 94 -14.80 -9.10 8.36
N TRP A 95 -14.10 -8.05 7.94
CA TRP A 95 -14.67 -6.73 7.82
C TRP A 95 -15.57 -6.84 6.60
N SER A 96 -16.82 -7.21 6.84
CA SER A 96 -17.90 -6.93 5.90
C SER A 96 -18.06 -5.41 5.93
N PRO A 97 -17.59 -4.63 4.95
CA PRO A 97 -17.84 -3.18 4.96
C PRO A 97 -19.34 -2.91 4.77
N TRP A 98 -20.04 -3.89 4.20
CA TRP A 98 -21.42 -3.82 3.78
C TRP A 98 -22.23 -4.86 4.56
N SER A 99 -22.70 -4.48 5.75
CA SER A 99 -23.79 -5.21 6.41
C SER A 99 -25.07 -4.90 5.64
N CYS A 100 -25.32 -5.62 4.57
CA CYS A 100 -26.53 -5.39 3.81
C CYS A 100 -27.71 -6.05 4.53
N SER A 101 -28.55 -5.21 5.13
CA SER A 101 -29.71 -5.60 5.92
C SER A 101 -30.92 -5.70 4.99
N PRO A 102 -31.82 -6.69 5.13
CA PRO A 102 -33.07 -6.70 4.38
C PRO A 102 -33.91 -5.48 4.76
N CYS A 103 -34.12 -4.54 3.84
CA CYS A 103 -34.98 -3.37 4.03
C CYS A 103 -36.44 -3.79 4.24
N ARG A 104 -36.86 -4.00 5.49
CA ARG A 104 -38.27 -4.08 5.89
C ARG A 104 -38.76 -2.74 6.44
N ARG A 105 -38.88 -1.71 5.61
CA ARG A 105 -39.73 -0.55 5.95
C ARG A 105 -40.28 0.13 4.70
N CYS A 106 -41.53 -0.20 4.40
CA CYS A 106 -42.37 0.57 3.47
C CYS A 106 -42.60 1.97 4.06
N SER A 107 -42.23 3.02 3.31
CA SER A 107 -42.62 4.41 3.61
C SER A 107 -43.74 4.82 2.64
N PRO A 108 -44.72 5.65 3.05
CA PRO A 108 -46.06 5.65 2.46
C PRO A 108 -46.25 6.58 1.25
N THR A 109 -45.20 7.16 0.67
CA THR A 109 -45.34 8.33 -0.22
C THR A 109 -45.01 8.10 -1.70
N ARG A 110 -45.03 6.87 -2.22
CA ARG A 110 -44.97 6.67 -3.68
C ARG A 110 -45.77 5.47 -4.16
N THR A 111 -46.98 5.75 -4.63
CA THR A 111 -47.87 4.82 -5.35
C THR A 111 -47.41 4.64 -6.80
N SER A 112 -46.48 3.72 -7.04
CA SER A 112 -46.42 2.98 -8.32
C SER A 112 -45.33 1.89 -8.25
N GLY A 113 -45.76 0.63 -8.32
CA GLY A 113 -44.88 -0.51 -8.65
C GLY A 113 -44.22 -1.21 -7.47
N CYS A 114 -45.00 -2.00 -6.72
CA CYS A 114 -44.46 -3.04 -5.84
C CYS A 114 -44.00 -4.23 -6.71
N GLY A 115 -42.83 -4.08 -7.35
CA GLY A 115 -42.24 -5.05 -8.27
C GLY A 115 -40.95 -5.64 -7.71
N ARG A 116 -41.09 -6.69 -6.89
CA ARG A 116 -40.15 -7.84 -6.72
C ARG A 116 -38.66 -7.54 -6.99
N SER A 117 -38.10 -6.53 -6.33
CA SER A 117 -36.69 -6.15 -6.49
C SER A 117 -35.94 -6.46 -5.19
N THR A 118 -35.06 -7.46 -5.28
CA THR A 118 -33.99 -7.77 -4.34
C THR A 118 -32.95 -6.64 -4.30
N ALA A 119 -33.39 -5.42 -4.03
CA ALA A 119 -32.51 -4.28 -3.89
C ALA A 119 -31.90 -4.32 -2.49
N VAL A 120 -30.67 -4.78 -2.43
CA VAL A 120 -29.84 -4.85 -1.23
C VAL A 120 -29.20 -3.47 -1.06
N TRP A 121 -29.62 -2.70 -0.06
CA TRP A 121 -28.96 -1.43 0.27
C TRP A 121 -27.68 -1.75 1.03
N CYS A 122 -26.55 -1.40 0.42
CA CYS A 122 -25.25 -1.46 1.05
C CYS A 122 -24.82 0.01 1.24
N GLY A 123 -24.68 0.43 2.50
CA GLY A 123 -24.20 1.76 2.91
C GLY A 123 -23.18 1.62 4.04
N PRO A 124 -22.35 2.65 4.29
CA PRO A 124 -21.34 2.61 5.34
C PRO A 124 -21.99 2.44 6.73
N PRO A 125 -21.35 1.72 7.67
CA PRO A 125 -21.91 1.50 8.99
C PRO A 125 -22.07 2.84 9.74
N ALA A 126 -23.22 3.02 10.38
CA ALA A 126 -23.61 4.17 11.21
C ALA A 126 -22.70 4.43 12.44
N ALA A 127 -21.52 3.84 12.51
CA ALA A 127 -20.49 4.20 13.49
C ALA A 127 -19.76 5.51 13.14
N TRP A 128 -20.10 6.12 12.00
CA TRP A 128 -19.58 7.42 11.54
C TRP A 128 -20.70 8.45 11.25
N ALA A 129 -21.83 8.37 11.98
CA ALA A 129 -22.86 9.42 12.03
C ALA A 129 -23.68 9.35 13.33
#